data_AF-D2SPE1-F1
#
_entry.id   AF-D2SPE1-F1
#
_cell.length_a   1.000
_cell.length_b   1.000
_cell.length_c   1.000
_cell.angle_alpha   90.00
_cell.angle_beta   90.00
_cell.angle_gamma   90.00
#
_symmetry.space_group_name_H-M   'P 1'
#
loop_
_entity.id
_entity.type
_entity.pdbx_description
1 polymer ?
#
loop_
_entity_poly.entity_id
_entity_poly.type
_entity_poly.pdbx_seq_one_letter_code
_entity_poly.pdbx_strand_id
1 'polypeptide(L)'
;MVTNTLYEYAECNALLSNTQAGFRKQKDTIHQLQNVIMALEDARTFDKDIYALIVDFTSAFNTTDHDRMLMIMYDLGFPTDAIETVKNLYE
;
A
#
# COMPACT_ATOMS: atom_id res chain seq x y z
N MET A 1 -2.10 -16.20 -11.18
CA MET A 1 -0.78 -16.34 -11.84
C MET A 1 -0.08 -14.98 -11.83
N VAL A 2 -0.57 -13.98 -12.57
CA VAL A 2 0.01 -12.61 -12.61
C VAL A 2 0.07 -11.93 -11.24
N THR A 3 -1.03 -11.89 -10.48
CA THR A 3 -1.06 -11.25 -9.16
C THR A 3 -0.02 -11.80 -8.19
N ASN A 4 0.15 -13.12 -8.11
CA ASN A 4 1.12 -13.74 -7.21
C ASN A 4 2.56 -13.46 -7.67
N THR A 5 2.83 -13.54 -8.97
CA THR A 5 4.16 -13.26 -9.51
C THR A 5 4.58 -11.82 -9.26
N LEU A 6 3.70 -10.84 -9.53
CA LEU A 6 3.99 -9.42 -9.28
C LEU A 6 4.09 -9.12 -7.79
N TYR A 7 3.25 -9.76 -6.97
CA TYR A 7 3.34 -9.66 -5.51
C TYR A 7 4.70 -10.15 -5.00
N GLU A 8 5.12 -11.35 -5.39
CA GLU A 8 6.40 -11.92 -4.96
C GLU A 8 7.58 -11.08 -5.44
N TYR A 9 7.53 -10.58 -6.68
CA TYR A 9 8.54 -9.66 -7.20
C TYR A 9 8.63 -8.38 -6.36
N ALA A 10 7.49 -7.77 -6.03
CA ALA A 10 7.45 -6.54 -5.25
C ALA A 10 8.00 -6.73 -3.82
N GLU A 11 7.69 -7.86 -3.18
CA GLU A 11 8.21 -8.20 -1.85
C GLU A 11 9.71 -8.48 -1.88
N CYS A 12 10.19 -9.31 -2.81
CA CYS A 12 11.61 -9.67 -2.91
C CYS A 12 12.52 -8.47 -3.22
N ASN A 13 12.02 -7.48 -3.96
CA ASN A 13 12.76 -6.28 -4.30
C ASN A 13 12.46 -5.10 -3.36
N ALA A 14 11.65 -5.31 -2.31
CA ALA A 14 11.24 -4.27 -1.36
C ALA A 14 10.64 -3.01 -2.03
N LEU A 15 9.88 -3.18 -3.12
CA LEU A 15 9.32 -2.07 -3.89
C LEU A 15 8.25 -1.30 -3.12
N LEU A 16 7.58 -1.97 -2.17
CA LEU A 16 6.49 -1.39 -1.38
C LEU A 16 6.97 -1.00 0.00
N SER A 17 6.62 0.21 0.44
CA SER A 17 6.91 0.69 1.79
C SER A 17 6.50 -0.30 2.88
N ASN A 18 7.34 -0.45 3.91
CA ASN A 18 7.03 -1.28 5.06
C ASN A 18 5.78 -0.83 5.83
N THR A 19 5.42 0.45 5.73
CA THR A 19 4.20 1.01 6.34
C THR A 19 2.93 0.58 5.62
N GLN A 20 3.02 0.19 4.34
CA GLN A 20 1.87 -0.32 3.60
C GLN A 20 1.53 -1.73 4.08
N ALA A 21 0.36 -1.89 4.68
CA ALA A 21 -0.12 -3.14 5.29
C ALA A 21 -1.26 -3.82 4.53
N GLY A 22 -2.11 -3.05 3.83
CA GLY A 22 -3.27 -3.58 3.11
C GLY A 22 -2.88 -4.60 2.03
N PHE A 23 -3.65 -5.69 1.95
CA PHE A 23 -3.49 -6.76 0.95
C PHE A 23 -2.11 -7.43 0.91
N ARG A 24 -1.32 -7.31 1.98
CA ARG A 24 0.00 -7.97 2.11
C ARG A 24 -0.06 -9.09 3.12
N LYS A 25 0.58 -10.22 2.80
CA LYS A 25 0.63 -11.38 3.69
C LYS A 25 1.34 -10.99 4.99
N GLN A 26 0.86 -11.52 6.12
CA GLN A 26 1.43 -11.30 7.44
C GLN A 26 1.41 -9.83 7.92
N LYS A 27 0.63 -8.96 7.25
CA LYS A 27 0.41 -7.58 7.68
C LYS A 27 -1.06 -7.40 8.05
N ASP A 28 -1.35 -7.63 9.33
CA ASP A 28 -2.72 -7.61 9.82
C ASP A 28 -3.13 -6.22 10.34
N THR A 29 -4.41 -5.88 10.16
CA THR A 29 -5.02 -4.65 10.69
C THR A 29 -4.89 -4.56 12.22
N ILE A 30 -4.82 -5.70 12.92
CA ILE A 30 -4.63 -5.76 14.37
C ILE A 30 -3.32 -5.07 14.78
N HIS A 31 -2.22 -5.30 14.06
CA HIS A 31 -0.95 -4.65 14.35
C HIS A 31 -1.01 -3.13 14.14
N GLN A 32 -1.72 -2.67 13.10
CA GLN A 32 -1.91 -1.24 12.86
C GLN A 32 -2.75 -0.58 13.96
N LEU A 33 -3.81 -1.27 14.43
CA LEU A 33 -4.63 -0.81 15.54
C LEU A 33 -3.81 -0.73 16.84
N GLN A 34 -2.98 -1.74 17.13
CA GLN A 34 -2.09 -1.73 18.29
C GLN A 34 -1.14 -0.52 18.26
N ASN A 35 -0.57 -0.19 17.12
CA ASN A 35 0.29 0.99 16.99
C ASN A 35 -0.45 2.29 17.34
N VAL A 36 -1.70 2.43 16.93
CA VAL A 36 -2.53 3.60 17.27
C VAL A 36 -2.84 3.63 18.77
N ILE A 37 -3.20 2.49 19.37
CA ILE A 37 -3.47 2.39 20.80
C ILE A 37 -2.24 2.78 21.61
N MET A 38 -1.07 2.22 21.29
CA MET A 38 0.19 2.54 21.97
C MET A 38 0.54 4.03 21.83
N ALA A 39 0.34 4.64 20.66
CA ALA A 39 0.59 6.06 20.46
C ALA A 39 -0.34 6.96 21.31
N LEU A 40 -1.61 6.56 21.48
CA LEU A 40 -2.55 7.27 22.35
C LEU A 40 -2.18 7.14 23.83
N GLU A 41 -1.73 5.94 24.26
CA GLU A 41 -1.27 5.69 25.63
C GLU A 41 0.00 6.48 25.96
N ASP A 42 0.97 6.53 25.04
CA ASP A 42 2.19 7.34 25.19
C ASP A 42 1.85 8.83 25.27
N ALA A 43 0.99 9.34 24.38
CA ALA A 43 0.56 10.73 24.40
C ALA A 43 -0.10 11.09 25.75
N ARG A 44 -0.94 10.19 26.27
CA ARG A 44 -1.56 10.35 27.60
C ARG A 44 -0.55 10.31 28.73
N THR A 45 0.46 9.45 28.64
CA THR A 45 1.50 9.27 29.67
C THR A 45 2.40 10.50 29.80
N PHE A 46 2.73 11.14 28.67
CA PHE A 46 3.64 12.28 28.63
C PHE A 46 2.95 13.65 28.53
N ASP A 47 1.62 13.69 28.69
CA ASP A 47 0.79 14.89 28.59
C ASP A 47 1.07 15.67 27.28
N LYS A 48 1.01 14.94 26.16
CA LYS A 48 1.23 15.47 24.81
C LYS A 48 -0.06 15.39 23.99
N ASP A 49 -0.27 16.40 23.17
CA ASP A 49 -1.30 16.35 22.14
C ASP A 49 -0.89 15.41 21.01
N ILE A 50 -1.87 14.69 20.47
CA ILE A 50 -1.73 13.86 19.27
C ILE A 50 -2.76 14.30 18.23
N TYR A 51 -2.30 14.47 16.99
CA TYR A 51 -3.15 14.83 15.86
C TYR A 51 -3.20 13.66 14.89
N ALA A 52 -4.41 13.21 14.57
CA ALA A 52 -4.64 12.12 13.62
C ALA A 52 -5.36 12.64 12.39
N LEU A 53 -4.93 12.18 11.21
CA LEU A 53 -5.59 12.40 9.93
C LEU A 53 -6.00 11.05 9.36
N ILE A 54 -7.30 10.87 9.12
CA ILE A 54 -7.85 9.70 8.45
C ILE A 54 -8.31 10.16 7.07
N VAL A 55 -7.73 9.56 6.03
CA VAL A 55 -8.08 9.83 4.63
C VAL A 55 -8.65 8.55 4.04
N ASP A 56 -9.76 8.67 3.31
CA ASP A 56 -10.36 7.57 2.59
C ASP A 56 -10.74 8.00 1.17
N PHE A 57 -10.75 7.04 0.25
CA PHE A 57 -11.16 7.27 -1.14
C PHE A 57 -12.63 6.94 -1.31
N THR A 58 -13.40 7.83 -1.95
CA THR A 58 -14.82 7.56 -2.25
C THR A 58 -15.01 6.28 -3.06
N SER A 59 -14.10 5.97 -3.99
CA SER A 59 -14.07 4.68 -4.69
C SER A 59 -12.71 4.39 -5.33
N ALA A 60 -11.77 3.82 -4.57
CA ALA A 60 -10.39 3.64 -5.02
C ALA A 60 -10.25 2.93 -6.38
N PHE A 61 -10.92 1.79 -6.58
CA PHE A 61 -10.79 1.02 -7.83
C PHE A 61 -11.49 1.66 -9.03
N ASN A 62 -12.65 2.30 -8.82
CA ASN A 62 -13.43 2.86 -9.93
C ASN A 62 -12.89 4.23 -10.40
N THR A 63 -12.13 4.93 -9.56
CA THR A 63 -11.59 6.27 -9.88
C THR A 63 -10.08 6.26 -10.16
N THR A 64 -9.45 5.09 -10.27
CA THR A 64 -8.01 5.01 -10.56
C THR A 64 -7.76 5.33 -12.03
N ASP A 65 -6.86 6.28 -12.28
CA ASP A 65 -6.32 6.55 -13.61
C ASP A 65 -5.29 5.46 -13.97
N HIS A 66 -5.60 4.66 -14.99
CA HIS A 66 -4.78 3.52 -15.39
C HIS A 66 -3.43 3.94 -15.97
N ASP A 67 -3.33 5.05 -16.71
CA ASP A 67 -2.05 5.53 -17.25
C ASP A 67 -1.13 5.95 -16.10
N ARG A 68 -1.68 6.66 -15.12
CA ARG A 68 -0.94 7.05 -13.92
C ARG A 68 -0.54 5.84 -13.08
N MET A 69 -1.39 4.82 -12.98
CA MET A 69 -1.06 3.57 -12.30
C MET A 69 0.13 2.85 -12.97
N LEU A 70 0.14 2.75 -14.30
CA LEU A 70 1.25 2.14 -15.05
C LEU A 70 2.56 2.93 -14.91
N MET A 71 2.49 4.28 -14.89
CA MET A 71 3.66 5.12 -14.60
C MET A 71 4.23 4.85 -13.20
N ILE A 72 3.37 4.73 -12.18
CA ILE A 72 3.81 4.39 -10.82
C ILE A 72 4.47 3.01 -10.79
N MET A 73 3.96 2.02 -11.54
CA MET A 73 4.62 0.72 -11.63
C MET A 73 6.04 0.82 -12.22
N TYR A 74 6.22 1.65 -13.24
CA TYR A 74 7.54 1.93 -13.82
C TYR A 74 8.47 2.59 -12.79
N ASP A 75 8.01 3.63 -12.10
CA ASP A 75 8.79 4.36 -11.10
C ASP A 75 9.16 3.48 -9.89
N LEU A 76 8.29 2.55 -9.51
CA LEU A 76 8.57 1.55 -8.48
C LEU A 76 9.57 0.48 -8.93
N GLY A 77 9.91 0.41 -10.22
CA GLY A 77 10.90 -0.53 -10.75
C GLY A 77 10.31 -1.88 -11.18
N PHE A 78 9.02 -1.95 -11.52
CA PHE A 78 8.48 -3.16 -12.15
C PHE A 78 9.06 -3.35 -13.57
N PRO A 79 9.31 -4.60 -14.00
CA PRO A 79 9.72 -4.92 -15.36
C PRO A 79 8.71 -4.44 -16.40
N THR A 80 9.17 -4.03 -17.58
CA THR A 80 8.32 -3.47 -18.63
C THR A 80 7.35 -4.50 -19.23
N ASP A 81 7.71 -5.78 -19.27
CA ASP A 81 6.83 -6.89 -19.67
C ASP A 81 5.69 -7.12 -18.66
N ALA A 82 5.98 -6.95 -17.37
CA ALA A 82 4.96 -6.95 -16.31
C ALA A 82 3.99 -5.77 -16.45
N ILE A 83 4.50 -4.57 -16.73
CA ILE A 83 3.68 -3.37 -16.93
C ILE A 83 2.76 -3.55 -18.15
N GLU A 84 3.30 -4.05 -19.26
CA GLU A 84 2.50 -4.33 -20.46
C GLU A 84 1.43 -5.40 -20.22
N THR A 85 1.77 -6.43 -19.42
CA THR A 85 0.80 -7.45 -19.02
C THR A 85 -0.37 -6.85 -18.24
N VAL A 86 -0.10 -5.91 -17.32
CA VAL A 86 -1.15 -5.22 -16.55
C VAL A 86 -1.96 -4.27 -17.43
N LYS A 87 -1.30 -3.53 -18.33
CA LYS A 87 -1.97 -2.64 -19.31
C LYS A 87 -3.03 -3.39 -20.11
N ASN A 88 -2.69 -4.57 -20.63
CA ASN A 88 -3.60 -5.43 -21.41
C ASN A 88 -4.82 -5.97 -20.62
N LEU A 89 -4.86 -5.84 -19.29
CA LEU A 89 -6.04 -6.25 -18.49
C LEU A 89 -7.15 -5.19 -18.47
N TYR A 90 -6.81 -3.94 -18.79
CA TYR A 90 -7.71 -2.79 -18.72
C TYR A 90 -8.05 -2.19 -20.09
N GLU A 91 -7.47 -2.74 -21.16
CA GLU A 91 -7.88 -2.53 -22.56
C GLU A 91 -9.06 -3.45 -22.92
#